data_AF-A0A974VW02-F1
#
_entry.id   AF-A0A974VW02-F1
#
_cell.length_a   1.000
_cell.length_b   1.000
_cell.length_c   1.000
_cell.angle_alpha   90.00
_cell.angle_beta   90.00
_cell.angle_gamma   90.00
#
_symmetry.space_group_name_H-M   'P 1'
#
loop_
_entity.id
_entity.type
_entity.pdbx_description
1 polymer ?
#
loop_
_entity_poly.entity_id
_entity_poly.type
_entity_poly.pdbx_seq_one_letter_code
_entity_poly.pdbx_strand_id
1 'polypeptide(L)'
;MSTLTILPSGKTIAAEIGKTLLELIQAAGEEIQHKCGGNAQCGSCHIFLQAGRKSVSKIASAENQKLDSIVGVGSKSRLACQAQVVGEEDITVELLGFASGF
;
A
#
# COMPACT_ATOMS: atom_id res chain seq x y z
N MET A 1 -11.49 -13.52 8.60
CA MET A 1 -11.33 -12.13 8.16
C MET A 1 -9.84 -11.86 8.13
N SER A 2 -9.29 -11.45 6.99
CA SER A 2 -7.89 -11.06 6.89
C SER A 2 -7.62 -9.79 7.71
N THR A 3 -6.37 -9.63 8.11
CA THR A 3 -5.90 -8.43 8.80
C THR A 3 -4.90 -7.66 7.96
N LEU A 4 -4.86 -6.34 8.12
CA LEU A 4 -3.82 -5.46 7.61
C LEU A 4 -2.96 -5.02 8.78
N THR A 5 -1.67 -5.35 8.75
CA THR A 5 -0.66 -4.85 9.69
C THR A 5 0.17 -3.75 9.03
N ILE A 6 0.29 -2.61 9.71
CA ILE A 6 0.95 -1.40 9.21
C ILE A 6 2.24 -1.15 10.00
N LEU A 7 3.37 -1.19 9.31
CA LEU A 7 4.70 -0.93 9.86
C LEU A 7 5.16 0.51 9.56
N PRO A 8 5.96 1.14 10.45
CA PRO A 8 6.54 0.58 11.67
C PRO A 8 5.62 0.65 12.90
N SER A 9 4.47 1.31 12.81
CA SER A 9 3.55 1.56 13.93
C SER A 9 3.02 0.28 14.59
N GLY A 10 3.04 -0.86 13.89
CA GLY A 10 2.58 -2.16 14.38
C GLY A 10 1.06 -2.25 14.52
N LYS A 11 0.31 -1.27 14.02
CA LYS A 11 -1.15 -1.26 14.09
C LYS A 11 -1.73 -2.34 13.18
N THR A 12 -2.74 -3.02 13.68
CA THR A 12 -3.47 -4.05 12.94
C THR A 12 -4.95 -3.72 12.90
N ILE A 13 -5.54 -3.76 11.70
CA ILE A 13 -6.97 -3.56 11.47
C ILE A 13 -7.54 -4.67 10.57
N ALA A 14 -8.86 -4.76 10.46
CA ALA A 14 -9.49 -5.68 9.52
C ALA A 14 -9.22 -5.26 8.06
N ALA A 15 -8.76 -6.21 7.24
CA ALA A 15 -8.60 -6.02 5.80
C ALA A 15 -9.91 -6.38 5.09
N GLU A 16 -10.75 -5.37 4.86
CA GLU A 16 -12.03 -5.57 4.18
C GLU A 16 -11.83 -5.73 2.67
N ILE A 17 -12.37 -6.82 2.10
CA ILE A 17 -12.32 -7.08 0.66
C ILE A 17 -13.03 -5.95 -0.09
N GLY A 18 -12.40 -5.50 -1.18
CA GLY A 18 -12.90 -4.40 -2.01
C GLY A 18 -12.36 -3.03 -1.61
N LYS A 19 -11.81 -2.85 -0.40
CA LYS A 19 -11.15 -1.59 -0.01
C LYS A 19 -9.71 -1.53 -0.52
N THR A 20 -9.23 -0.32 -0.77
CA THR A 20 -7.82 -0.07 -1.07
C THR A 20 -6.99 -0.06 0.22
N LEU A 21 -5.71 -0.38 0.09
CA LEU A 21 -4.76 -0.27 1.21
C LEU A 21 -4.69 1.18 1.71
N LEU A 22 -4.81 2.18 0.82
CA LEU A 22 -4.89 3.60 1.19
C LEU A 22 -6.07 3.90 2.14
N GLU A 23 -7.27 3.40 1.83
CA GLU A 23 -8.45 3.60 2.68
C GLU A 23 -8.28 2.94 4.05
N LEU A 24 -7.75 1.71 4.06
CA LEU A 24 -7.51 0.96 5.29
C LEU A 24 -6.44 1.63 6.17
N ILE A 25 -5.33 2.09 5.58
CA ILE A 25 -4.27 2.81 6.30
C ILE A 25 -4.83 4.09 6.96
N GLN A 26 -5.63 4.88 6.23
CA GLN A 26 -6.27 6.06 6.78
C GLN A 26 -7.30 5.72 7.87
N ALA A 27 -8.06 4.63 7.70
CA ALA A 27 -9.00 4.15 8.72
C ALA A 27 -8.30 3.68 10.02
N ALA A 28 -7.04 3.23 9.93
CA ALA A 28 -6.18 2.94 11.09
C ALA A 28 -5.61 4.21 11.76
N GLY A 29 -5.91 5.39 11.23
CA GLY A 29 -5.38 6.67 11.69
C GLY A 29 -3.89 6.85 11.39
N GLU A 30 -3.37 6.18 10.37
CA GLU A 30 -1.99 6.36 9.90
C GLU A 30 -1.97 7.36 8.74
N GLU A 31 -1.00 8.26 8.75
CA GLU A 31 -0.86 9.27 7.71
C GLU A 31 -0.09 8.73 6.51
N ILE A 32 -0.69 8.87 5.33
CA ILE A 32 -0.07 8.53 4.05
C ILE A 32 -0.43 9.59 3.01
N GLN A 33 0.58 10.10 2.32
CA GLN A 33 0.37 11.17 1.34
C GLN A 33 -0.32 10.63 0.08
N HIS A 34 -1.35 11.33 -0.40
CA HIS A 34 -2.10 10.91 -1.60
C HIS A 34 -2.49 12.11 -2.48
N LYS A 35 -1.48 12.89 -2.90
CA LYS A 35 -1.66 14.21 -3.54
C LYS A 35 -2.55 14.22 -4.80
N CYS A 36 -2.58 13.12 -5.54
CA CYS A 36 -3.39 13.00 -6.76
C CYS A 36 -4.81 12.43 -6.54
N GLY A 37 -5.23 12.21 -5.30
CA GLY A 37 -6.55 11.65 -4.99
C GLY A 37 -6.76 10.20 -5.43
N GLY A 38 -5.68 9.42 -5.60
CA GLY A 38 -5.77 8.01 -5.99
C GLY A 38 -5.69 7.71 -7.48
N ASN A 39 -5.32 8.68 -8.32
CA ASN A 39 -5.26 8.51 -9.78
C ASN A 39 -3.91 7.97 -10.33
N ALA A 40 -3.07 7.35 -9.49
CA ALA A 40 -1.75 6.84 -9.87
C ALA A 40 -0.78 7.87 -10.50
N GLN A 41 -0.94 9.18 -10.25
CA GLN A 41 -0.13 10.23 -10.90
C GLN A 41 1.05 10.75 -10.05
N CYS A 42 0.97 10.69 -8.73
CA CYS A 42 1.94 11.36 -7.85
C CYS A 42 3.01 10.44 -7.23
N GLY A 43 2.70 9.17 -6.96
CA GLY A 43 3.61 8.26 -6.26
C GLY A 43 3.74 8.50 -4.75
N SER A 44 3.08 9.51 -4.18
CA SER A 44 3.23 9.86 -2.76
C SER A 44 2.64 8.82 -1.79
N CYS A 45 1.81 7.91 -2.29
CA CYS A 45 1.21 6.80 -1.53
C CYS A 45 1.98 5.48 -1.74
N HIS A 46 3.24 5.58 -2.16
CA HIS A 46 4.11 4.42 -2.30
C HIS A 46 4.34 3.78 -0.93
N ILE A 47 4.21 2.46 -0.88
CA ILE A 47 4.43 1.59 0.27
C ILE A 47 5.24 0.36 -0.16
N PHE A 48 5.78 -0.37 0.81
CA PHE A 48 6.27 -1.73 0.58
C PHE A 48 5.27 -2.76 1.08
N LEU A 49 4.89 -3.69 0.21
CA LEU A 49 4.06 -4.84 0.55
C LEU A 49 4.97 -5.98 1.03
N GLN A 50 5.07 -6.15 2.35
CA GLN A 50 5.93 -7.16 2.98
C GLN A 50 5.30 -8.56 2.93
N ALA A 51 3.98 -8.67 3.08
CA ALA A 51 3.23 -9.93 3.04
C ALA A 51 1.84 -9.74 2.42
N GLY A 52 1.19 -10.85 2.04
CA GLY A 52 -0.20 -10.82 1.54
C GLY A 52 -0.34 -10.48 0.04
N ARG A 53 0.70 -10.69 -0.78
CA ARG A 53 0.68 -10.34 -2.22
C ARG A 53 -0.45 -11.00 -3.02
N LYS A 54 -0.93 -12.17 -2.59
CA LYS A 54 -2.06 -12.87 -3.20
C LYS A 54 -3.42 -12.30 -2.79
N SER A 55 -3.49 -11.63 -1.65
CA SER A 55 -4.68 -10.94 -1.15
C SER A 55 -4.84 -9.52 -1.68
N VAL A 56 -3.93 -9.07 -2.53
CA VAL A 56 -3.94 -7.72 -3.12
C VAL A 56 -4.05 -7.83 -4.64
N SER A 57 -4.80 -6.91 -5.25
CA SER A 57 -4.94 -6.79 -6.70
C SER A 57 -3.59 -6.82 -7.41
N LYS A 58 -3.57 -7.38 -8.63
CA LYS A 58 -2.38 -7.30 -9.49
C LYS A 58 -2.07 -5.84 -9.82
N ILE A 59 -0.79 -5.56 -10.04
CA ILE A 59 -0.34 -4.25 -10.48
C ILE A 59 -0.96 -3.91 -11.84
N ALA A 60 -1.55 -2.73 -11.97
CA ALA A 60 -2.08 -2.22 -13.23
C ALA A 60 -1.00 -1.47 -14.01
N SER A 61 -1.18 -1.29 -15.32
CA SER A 61 -0.20 -0.60 -16.17
C SER A 61 0.12 0.81 -15.68
N ALA A 62 -0.89 1.60 -15.32
CA ALA A 62 -0.70 2.96 -14.81
C ALA A 62 0.08 3.00 -13.47
N GLU A 63 -0.18 2.05 -12.57
CA GLU A 63 0.59 1.88 -11.34
C GLU A 63 2.06 1.58 -11.65
N ASN A 64 2.31 0.63 -12.55
CA ASN A 64 3.66 0.22 -12.94
C ASN A 64 4.45 1.38 -13.56
N GLN A 65 3.86 2.07 -14.55
CA GLN A 65 4.48 3.23 -15.20
C GLN A 65 4.85 4.32 -14.18
N LYS A 66 4.01 4.52 -13.16
CA LYS A 66 4.32 5.51 -12.13
C LYS A 66 5.43 5.03 -11.20
N LEU A 67 5.42 3.78 -10.77
CA LEU A 67 6.48 3.21 -9.94
C LEU A 67 7.84 3.25 -10.65
N ASP A 68 7.89 2.98 -11.95
CA ASP A 68 9.13 3.04 -12.75
C ASP A 68 9.76 4.45 -12.76
N SER A 69 8.97 5.50 -12.49
CA SER A 69 9.47 6.88 -12.39
C SER A 69 10.04 7.26 -11.02
N ILE A 70 9.95 6.37 -10.03
CA ILE A 70 10.35 6.63 -8.64
C ILE A 70 11.69 5.94 -8.35
N VAL A 71 12.63 6.68 -7.77
CA VAL A 71 13.92 6.12 -7.32
C VAL A 71 13.70 5.25 -6.09
N GLY A 72 14.37 4.09 -6.03
CA GLY A 72 14.28 3.18 -4.87
C GLY A 72 13.08 2.23 -4.88
N VAL A 73 12.38 2.08 -6.01
CA VAL A 73 11.37 1.04 -6.16
C VAL A 73 11.99 -0.35 -6.25
N GLY A 74 11.30 -1.34 -5.71
CA GLY A 74 11.68 -2.75 -5.79
C GLY A 74 10.46 -3.64 -5.99
N SER A 75 10.68 -4.96 -5.97
CA SER A 75 9.62 -5.94 -6.28
C SER A 75 8.43 -5.91 -5.30
N LYS A 76 8.60 -5.29 -4.13
CA LYS A 76 7.56 -5.12 -3.10
C LYS A 76 6.85 -3.76 -3.18
N SER A 77 7.32 -2.84 -4.02
CA SER A 77 6.72 -1.52 -4.16
C SER A 77 5.31 -1.60 -4.71
N ARG A 78 4.37 -0.91 -4.05
CA ARG A 78 2.99 -0.72 -4.51
C ARG A 78 2.55 0.71 -4.25
N LEU A 79 1.61 1.21 -5.04
CA LEU A 79 0.85 2.40 -4.69
C LEU A 79 -0.35 1.98 -3.86
N ALA A 80 -0.42 2.42 -2.60
CA ALA A 80 -1.49 2.02 -1.69
C ALA A 80 -2.90 2.34 -2.24
N CYS A 81 -3.02 3.39 -3.06
CA CYS A 81 -4.27 3.76 -3.70
C CYS A 81 -4.72 2.84 -4.85
N GLN A 82 -3.82 2.00 -5.39
CA GLN A 82 -4.12 1.06 -6.48
C GLN A 82 -4.15 -0.40 -6.00
N ALA A 83 -3.62 -0.64 -4.80
CA ALA A 83 -3.63 -1.93 -4.15
C ALA A 83 -4.98 -2.17 -3.47
N GLN A 84 -5.84 -2.97 -4.09
CA GLN A 84 -7.16 -3.34 -3.55
C GLN A 84 -7.09 -4.71 -2.88
N VAL A 85 -7.75 -4.89 -1.74
CA VAL A 85 -7.88 -6.19 -1.08
C VAL A 85 -8.84 -7.08 -1.86
N VAL A 86 -8.38 -8.26 -2.28
CA VAL A 86 -9.12 -9.23 -3.09
C VAL A 86 -9.13 -10.64 -2.51
N GLY A 87 -8.43 -10.87 -1.40
CA GLY A 87 -8.31 -12.19 -0.78
C GLY A 87 -8.34 -12.15 0.75
N GLU A 88 -8.25 -13.34 1.32
CA GLU A 88 -8.50 -13.59 2.75
C GLU A 88 -7.23 -13.89 3.56
N GLU A 89 -6.04 -13.87 2.94
CA GLU A 89 -4.76 -13.96 3.67
C GLU A 89 -4.38 -12.61 4.27
N ASP A 90 -3.67 -12.64 5.40
CA ASP A 90 -3.17 -11.45 6.09
C ASP A 90 -2.18 -10.65 5.23
N ILE A 91 -2.24 -9.33 5.38
CA ILE A 91 -1.47 -8.35 4.61
C ILE A 91 -0.58 -7.58 5.58
N THR A 92 0.69 -7.43 5.21
CA THR A 92 1.62 -6.57 5.95
C THR A 92 2.19 -5.54 5.01
N VAL A 93 2.03 -4.27 5.36
CA VAL A 93 2.55 -3.12 4.62
C VAL A 93 3.50 -2.33 5.48
N GLU A 94 4.43 -1.66 4.83
CA GLU A 94 5.36 -0.74 5.46
C GLU A 94 5.21 0.64 4.79
N LEU A 95 4.93 1.64 5.62
CA LEU A 95 4.84 3.03 5.20
C LEU A 95 6.25 3.59 5.02
N LEU A 96 6.43 4.37 3.96
CA LEU A 96 7.67 5.09 3.72
C LEU A 96 7.74 6.27 4.70
N GLY A 97 8.61 6.15 5.70
CA GLY A 97 8.95 7.21 6.64
C GLY A 97 10.45 7.47 6.70
N PHE A 98 10.84 8.39 7.58
CA PHE A 98 12.25 8.76 7.81
C PHE A 98 13.13 7.57 8.26
N ALA A 99 12.52 6.50 8.80
CA ALA A 99 13.21 5.31 9.28
C ALA A 99 13.44 4.24 8.20
N SER A 100 12.87 4.37 7.00
CA SER A 100 12.94 3.35 5.94
C SER A 100 14.25 3.36 5.13
N GLY A 101 15.25 4.14 5.56
CA GLY A 101 16.62 4.05 5.04
C GLY A 101 16.83 4.56 3.61
N PHE A 102 16.01 5.51 3.16
CA PHE A 102 16.26 6.31 1.95
C PHE A 102 16.43 7.79 2.30
#